data_AF-A0A0B2BVW8-F1
#
_entry.id   AF-A0A0B2BVW8-F1
#
_cell.length_a   1.000
_cell.length_b   1.000
_cell.length_c   1.000
_cell.angle_alpha   90.00
_cell.angle_beta   90.00
_cell.angle_gamma   90.00
#
_symmetry.space_group_name_H-M   'P 1'
#
loop_
_entity.id
_entity.type
_entity.pdbx_description
1 polymer ?
#
loop_
_entity_poly.entity_id
_entity_poly.type
_entity_poly.pdbx_seq_one_letter_code
_entity_poly.pdbx_strand_id
1 'polypeptide(L)'
;MLLPGGVGIGLAIAVRLAREGVAVAICGRNQAKLDDAAAQISQHGSVTPVLAEPATAAGAETLIAAVPHTDILVNNLGIYEAKPFTEIRPS
;
A
#
# COMPACT_ATOMS: atom_id res chain seq x y z
N MET A 1 -5.08 2.87 -1.58
CA MET A 1 -4.82 1.54 -0.98
C MET A 1 -3.37 1.48 -0.52
N LEU A 2 -3.09 1.15 0.74
CA LEU A 2 -1.70 1.03 1.23
C LEU A 2 -1.21 -0.42 1.03
N LEU A 3 -0.07 -0.62 0.35
CA LEU A 3 0.59 -1.92 0.20
C LEU A 3 1.90 -1.96 1.01
N PRO A 4 1.88 -2.31 2.29
CA PRO A 4 3.11 -2.69 2.97
C PRO A 4 3.60 -3.99 2.34
N GLY A 5 4.77 -3.88 1.70
CA GLY A 5 5.65 -4.99 1.33
C GLY A 5 4.94 -6.17 0.70
N GLY A 6 4.84 -6.16 -0.63
CA GLY A 6 4.22 -7.21 -1.46
C GLY A 6 4.43 -8.66 -1.01
N VAL A 7 3.53 -9.15 -0.16
CA VAL A 7 3.31 -10.58 0.08
C VAL A 7 1.80 -10.85 0.06
N GLY A 8 1.28 -11.15 -1.14
CA GLY A 8 -0.01 -11.82 -1.37
C GLY A 8 -1.28 -10.96 -1.30
N ILE A 9 -1.74 -10.61 -0.10
CA ILE A 9 -3.14 -10.19 0.13
C ILE A 9 -3.41 -8.79 -0.43
N GLY A 10 -2.52 -7.84 -0.17
CA GLY A 10 -2.67 -6.48 -0.68
C GLY A 10 -2.72 -6.45 -2.22
N LEU A 11 -1.85 -7.20 -2.89
CA LEU A 11 -1.88 -7.27 -4.35
C LEU A 11 -3.18 -7.92 -4.87
N ALA A 12 -3.63 -9.00 -4.25
CA ALA A 12 -4.87 -9.67 -4.65
C ALA A 12 -6.10 -8.77 -4.50
N ILE A 13 -6.19 -8.00 -3.41
CA ILE A 13 -7.26 -7.02 -3.22
C ILE A 13 -7.18 -5.91 -4.27
N ALA A 14 -5.98 -5.39 -4.55
CA ALA A 14 -5.77 -4.34 -5.54
C ALA A 14 -6.22 -4.80 -6.93
N VAL A 15 -5.80 -5.99 -7.33
CA VAL A 15 -6.23 -6.63 -8.59
C VAL A 15 -7.74 -6.82 -8.63
N ARG A 16 -8.36 -7.29 -7.54
CA ARG A 16 -9.80 -7.48 -7.50
C ARG A 16 -10.54 -6.15 -7.68
N LEU A 17 -10.14 -5.10 -6.95
CA LEU A 17 -10.75 -3.77 -7.07
C LEU A 17 -10.58 -3.21 -8.49
N ALA A 18 -9.40 -3.35 -9.08
CA ALA A 18 -9.14 -2.92 -10.46
C ALA A 18 -10.09 -3.61 -11.46
N ARG A 19 -10.33 -4.92 -11.29
CA ARG A 19 -11.29 -5.69 -12.13
C ARG A 19 -12.73 -5.22 -11.99
N GLU A 20 -13.11 -4.65 -10.84
CA GLU A 20 -14.43 -4.06 -10.63
C GLU A 20 -14.51 -2.60 -11.14
N GLY A 21 -13.47 -2.11 -11.83
CA GLY A 21 -13.43 -0.75 -12.41
C GLY A 21 -12.99 0.34 -11.45
N VAL A 22 -12.50 -0.01 -10.25
CA VAL A 22 -12.01 0.96 -9.27
C VAL A 22 -10.64 1.48 -9.68
N ALA A 23 -10.42 2.80 -9.59
CA ALA A 23 -9.09 3.38 -9.72
C ALA A 23 -8.27 3.10 -8.46
N VAL A 24 -7.17 2.36 -8.59
CA VAL A 24 -6.39 1.89 -7.43
C VAL A 24 -5.12 2.70 -7.27
N ALA A 25 -4.96 3.41 -6.15
CA ALA A 25 -3.64 3.92 -5.76
C ALA A 25 -2.93 2.94 -4.83
N ILE A 26 -1.65 2.64 -5.07
CA ILE A 26 -0.81 1.79 -4.22
C ILE A 26 0.38 2.57 -3.70
N CYS A 27 0.86 2.25 -2.49
CA CYS A 27 2.07 2.88 -1.95
C CYS A 27 3.04 1.90 -1.35
N GLY A 28 4.32 2.26 -1.35
CA GLY A 28 5.39 1.51 -0.69
C GLY A 28 6.72 2.25 -0.73
N ARG A 29 7.72 1.68 -0.05
CA ARG A 29 9.08 2.26 0.06
C ARG A 29 10.08 1.76 -0.97
N ASN A 30 9.78 0.65 -1.65
CA ASN A 30 10.71 0.01 -2.56
C ASN A 30 10.16 0.18 -3.98
N GLN A 31 10.89 0.95 -4.80
CA GLN A 31 10.48 1.29 -6.16
C GLN A 31 10.27 0.04 -7.02
N ALA A 32 11.23 -0.90 -7.03
CA ALA A 32 11.12 -2.11 -7.85
C ALA A 32 9.88 -2.95 -7.51
N LYS A 33 9.62 -3.18 -6.21
CA LYS A 33 8.42 -3.92 -5.78
C LYS A 33 7.12 -3.17 -6.10
N LEU A 34 7.16 -1.84 -6.04
CA LEU A 34 6.00 -1.00 -6.35
C LEU A 34 5.68 -1.05 -7.84
N ASP A 35 6.72 -0.99 -8.68
CA ASP A 35 6.61 -1.09 -10.15
C ASP A 35 6.10 -2.47 -10.57
N ASP A 36 6.64 -3.55 -9.98
CA ASP A 36 6.19 -4.91 -10.23
C ASP A 36 4.70 -5.11 -9.88
N ALA A 37 4.26 -4.52 -8.77
CA ALA A 37 2.85 -4.57 -8.35
C ALA A 37 1.96 -3.74 -9.29
N ALA A 38 2.40 -2.53 -9.67
CA ALA A 38 1.69 -1.67 -10.60
C ALA A 38 1.53 -2.35 -11.97
N ALA A 39 2.59 -2.99 -12.48
CA ALA A 39 2.56 -3.72 -13.74
C ALA A 39 1.56 -4.88 -13.73
N GLN A 40 1.35 -5.54 -12.60
CA GLN A 40 0.35 -6.61 -12.47
C GLN A 40 -1.07 -6.07 -12.35
N ILE A 41 -1.27 -4.97 -11.62
CA ILE A 41 -2.60 -4.38 -11.44
C ILE A 41 -3.07 -3.69 -12.73
N SER A 42 -2.16 -3.06 -13.47
CA SER A 42 -2.48 -2.33 -14.71
C SER A 42 -3.04 -3.24 -15.82
N GLN A 43 -2.81 -4.55 -15.74
CA GLN A 43 -3.44 -5.54 -16.62
C GLN A 43 -4.97 -5.67 -16.40
N HIS A 44 -5.47 -5.15 -15.28
CA HIS A 44 -6.86 -5.31 -14.87
C HIS A 44 -7.63 -4.00 -14.69
N GLY A 45 -6.94 -2.86 -14.61
CA GLY A 45 -7.57 -1.55 -14.46
C GLY A 45 -6.56 -0.45 -14.15
N SER A 46 -7.04 0.75 -13.80
CA SER A 46 -6.19 1.90 -13.54
C SER A 46 -5.44 1.78 -12.22
N VAL A 47 -4.14 2.05 -12.23
CA VAL A 47 -3.29 2.04 -11.03
C VAL A 47 -2.35 3.24 -10.96
N THR A 48 -2.22 3.83 -9.77
CA THR A 48 -1.27 4.90 -9.46
C THR A 48 -0.29 4.44 -8.37
N PRO A 49 0.98 4.16 -8.70
CA PRO A 49 2.00 3.89 -7.70
C PRO A 49 2.51 5.19 -7.05
N VAL A 50 2.63 5.19 -5.72
CA VAL A 50 3.17 6.29 -4.92
C VAL A 50 4.32 5.80 -4.04
N LEU A 51 5.54 6.24 -4.33
CA LEU A 51 6.70 5.94 -3.50
C LEU A 51 6.67 6.80 -2.23
N ALA A 52 6.29 6.19 -1.11
CA ALA A 52 6.17 6.86 0.18
C ALA A 52 6.28 5.87 1.35
N GLU A 53 6.71 6.36 2.51
CA GLU A 53 6.58 5.65 3.78
C GLU A 53 5.31 6.12 4.52
N PRO A 54 4.19 5.39 4.41
CA PRO A 54 2.93 5.77 5.04
C PRO A 54 3.00 5.90 6.58
N ALA A 55 3.97 5.27 7.25
CA ALA A 55 4.15 5.38 8.70
C ALA A 55 4.81 6.71 9.14
N THR A 56 5.20 7.58 8.20
CA THR A 56 5.77 8.90 8.49
C THR A 56 4.81 10.02 8.10
N ALA A 57 4.87 11.15 8.80
CA ALA A 57 4.08 12.34 8.47
C ALA A 57 4.34 12.80 7.02
N ALA A 58 5.61 12.87 6.61
CA ALA A 58 5.98 13.26 5.25
C ALA A 58 5.44 12.29 4.18
N GLY A 59 5.45 10.98 4.45
CA GLY A 59 4.88 10.00 3.53
C GLY A 59 3.35 10.07 3.48
N ALA A 60 2.69 10.34 4.61
CA ALA A 60 1.25 10.58 4.63
C ALA A 60 0.86 11.83 3.82
N GLU A 61 1.60 12.94 3.97
CA GLU A 61 1.42 14.14 3.17
C GLU A 61 1.60 13.87 1.67
N THR A 62 2.64 13.11 1.31
CA THR A 62 2.89 12.70 -0.08
C THR A 62 1.70 11.90 -0.65
N LEU A 63 1.12 10.99 0.15
CA LEU A 63 -0.03 10.19 -0.27
C LEU A 63 -1.30 11.02 -0.43
N ILE A 64 -1.55 11.94 0.50
CA ILE A 64 -2.71 12.85 0.44
C ILE A 64 -2.58 13.77 -0.79
N ALA A 65 -1.38 14.30 -1.07
CA ALA A 65 -1.15 15.13 -2.24
C ALA A 65 -1.33 14.35 -3.55
N ALA A 66 -0.88 13.09 -3.61
CA ALA A 66 -1.01 12.24 -4.79
C ALA A 66 -2.44 11.73 -5.01
N VAL A 67 -3.20 11.51 -3.94
CA VAL A 67 -4.53 10.90 -3.96
C VAL A 67 -5.47 11.67 -3.01
N PRO A 68 -5.86 12.91 -3.37
CA PRO A 68 -6.60 13.81 -2.47
C PRO A 68 -8.01 13.33 -2.13
N HIS A 69 -8.57 12.46 -2.96
CA HIS A 69 -9.88 11.85 -2.76
C HIS A 69 -9.74 10.33 -2.70
N THR A 70 -10.18 9.73 -1.59
CA THR A 70 -10.13 8.29 -1.36
C THR A 70 -11.47 7.81 -0.84
N ASP A 71 -12.17 6.99 -1.63
CA ASP A 71 -13.44 6.38 -1.21
C ASP A 71 -13.23 5.11 -0.38
N ILE A 72 -12.19 4.34 -0.70
CA ILE A 72 -11.88 3.06 -0.06
C ILE A 72 -10.42 3.08 0.43
N LEU A 73 -10.26 3.07 1.75
CA LEU A 73 -8.95 2.94 2.38
C LEU A 73 -8.75 1.52 2.92
N VAL A 74 -7.81 0.80 2.30
CA VAL A 74 -7.32 -0.48 2.82
C VAL A 74 -6.03 -0.20 3.59
N ASN A 75 -6.10 -0.27 4.92
CA ASN A 75 -4.93 -0.18 5.78
C ASN A 75 -4.34 -1.59 6.00
N ASN A 76 -3.38 -1.98 5.16
CA ASN A 76 -2.76 -3.30 5.23
C ASN A 76 -1.47 -3.31 6.09
N LEU A 77 -1.16 -2.26 6.89
CA LEU A 77 0.09 -2.05 7.68
C LEU A 77 0.30 -3.10 8.79
N GLY A 78 0.49 -4.36 8.40
CA GLY A 78 0.87 -5.45 9.28
C GLY A 78 2.39 -5.58 9.36
N ILE A 79 3.03 -4.79 10.22
CA ILE A 79 4.35 -5.20 10.75
C ILE A 79 4.05 -6.08 11.95
N TYR A 80 3.97 -7.40 11.73
CA TYR A 80 3.85 -8.35 12.83
C TYR A 80 5.24 -8.85 13.19
N GLU A 81 5.86 -8.24 14.19
CA GLU A 81 7.08 -8.74 14.79
C GLU A 81 6.69 -9.47 16.08
N ALA A 82 6.68 -10.81 16.05
CA ALA A 82 6.44 -11.60 17.25
C ALA A 82 7.67 -11.50 18.17
N LYS A 83 7.65 -10.55 19.11
CA LYS A 83 8.66 -10.43 20.18
C LYS A 83 8.13 -11.10 21.45
N PRO A 84 8.99 -11.79 22.22
CA PRO A 84 8.63 -12.22 23.57
C PRO A 84 8.09 -11.02 24.36
N PHE A 85 7.04 -11.21 25.17
CA PHE A 85 6.41 -10.13 25.93
C PHE A 85 7.43 -9.30 26.73
N THR A 86 8.49 -9.94 27.22
CA THR A 86 9.60 -9.35 27.98
C THR A 86 10.47 -8.36 27.21
N GLU A 87 10.39 -8.32 25.88
CA GLU A 87 11.23 -7.47 25.01
C GLU A 87 10.47 -6.30 24.38
N ILE A 88 9.16 -6.17 24.67
CA ILE A 88 8.34 -5.05 24.23
C ILE A 88 8.68 -3.83 25.08
N ARG A 89 9.40 -2.86 24.48
CA ARG A 89 9.60 -1.54 25.10
C ARG A 89 8.55 -0.56 24.58
N PRO A 90 7.87 0.21 25.45
CA PRO A 90 6.95 1.24 25.01
C PRO A 90 7.73 2.32 24.25
N SER A 91 7.20 2.72 23.09
CA SER A 91 7.68 3.85 22.28
C SER A 91 7.35 5.19 22.92
#